data_AF-A0A497NKC0-F1
#
_entry.id   AF-A0A497NKC0-F1
#
_cell.length_a   1.000
_cell.length_b   1.000
_cell.length_c   1.000
_cell.angle_alpha   90.00
_cell.angle_beta   90.00
_cell.angle_gamma   90.00
#
_symmetry.space_group_name_H-M   'P 1'
#
loop_
_entity.id
_entity.type
_entity.pdbx_description
1 polymer ?
#
loop_
_entity_poly.entity_id
_entity_poly.type
_entity_poly.pdbx_seq_one_letter_code
_entity_poly.pdbx_strand_id
1 'polypeptide(L)'
;MAVKKLRVFRADASSCNGCDIEVLEALLPRFKVGEHIELVYEPEQAEALVITGGANFKTADEVRAVYEKLREPKIVICVGSCAISKGIFAEGYSMLGPADELGIPVTVWVAGCPPRPQAIAQAIAGLLGLELDTSEEYWGVPEGFRGLPELDADKCVACGACANSCPTGAMSFEDLEAEEAALRAVRVNYGLCIYCATCQEICPEEAVDLTGEYRAWFRSKEEMLKGIEVPLRRCANCGRPFATNKQVEACLNRLLERAGRVYERLLEEVKHLMSYCPECRHLVVNLRAGKALLTEADLAARA
;
A
#
# COMPACT_ATOMS: atom_id res chain seq x y z
N MET A 1 39.06 -21.92 -0.01
CA MET A 1 37.90 -22.67 0.49
C MET A 1 36.72 -22.30 -0.38
N ALA A 2 35.96 -23.26 -0.91
CA ALA A 2 34.77 -22.94 -1.69
C ALA A 2 33.72 -22.29 -0.77
N VAL A 3 33.23 -21.10 -1.15
CA VAL A 3 32.12 -20.44 -0.44
C VAL A 3 30.90 -21.35 -0.60
N LYS A 4 30.30 -21.78 0.52
CA LYS A 4 29.07 -22.58 0.49
C LYS A 4 27.97 -21.71 -0.16
N LYS A 5 27.44 -22.15 -1.30
CA LYS A 5 26.34 -21.48 -1.98
C LYS A 5 25.00 -21.91 -1.38
N LEU A 6 24.05 -20.99 -1.32
CA LEU A 6 22.65 -21.29 -1.02
C LEU A 6 22.01 -21.89 -2.28
N ARG A 7 21.52 -23.12 -2.17
CA ARG A 7 20.82 -23.80 -3.27
C ARG A 7 19.36 -23.37 -3.30
N VAL A 8 18.97 -22.77 -4.40
CA VAL A 8 17.65 -22.15 -4.58
C VAL A 8 16.89 -22.89 -5.68
N PHE A 9 15.67 -23.30 -5.37
CA PHE A 9 14.69 -23.74 -6.35
C PHE A 9 13.68 -22.62 -6.57
N ARG A 10 13.32 -22.34 -7.82
CA ARG A 10 12.29 -21.35 -8.16
C ARG A 10 11.00 -22.05 -8.58
N ALA A 11 9.90 -21.72 -7.93
CA ALA A 11 8.56 -22.21 -8.27
C ALA A 11 7.71 -21.11 -8.91
N ASP A 12 7.21 -21.40 -10.11
CA ASP A 12 6.18 -20.59 -10.76
C ASP A 12 4.80 -20.98 -10.23
N ALA A 13 4.18 -20.10 -9.47
CA ALA A 13 2.83 -20.27 -8.95
C ALA A 13 1.83 -19.45 -9.78
N SER A 14 1.86 -19.50 -11.11
CA SER A 14 1.00 -18.72 -12.02
C SER A 14 1.41 -17.24 -12.19
N SER A 15 2.71 -17.03 -12.46
CA SER A 15 3.36 -15.74 -12.72
C SER A 15 3.02 -15.17 -14.11
N CYS A 16 3.19 -13.86 -14.27
CA CYS A 16 3.23 -13.16 -15.56
C CYS A 16 4.65 -13.08 -16.17
N ASN A 17 5.61 -13.77 -15.55
CA ASN A 17 7.04 -13.75 -15.86
C ASN A 17 7.83 -12.48 -15.55
N GLY A 18 7.17 -11.38 -15.16
CA GLY A 18 7.86 -10.16 -14.73
C GLY A 18 8.81 -10.38 -13.55
N CYS A 19 8.34 -11.02 -12.47
CA CYS A 19 9.19 -11.28 -11.30
C CYS A 19 10.31 -12.29 -11.60
N ASP A 20 10.13 -13.16 -12.59
CA ASP A 20 11.13 -14.16 -12.96
C ASP A 20 12.33 -13.52 -13.64
N ILE A 21 12.06 -12.54 -14.51
CA ILE A 21 13.09 -11.71 -15.13
C ILE A 21 13.87 -10.97 -14.04
N GLU A 22 13.18 -10.33 -13.09
CA GLU A 22 13.85 -9.54 -12.06
C GLU A 22 14.64 -10.41 -11.06
N VAL A 23 14.18 -11.63 -10.75
CA VAL A 23 14.94 -12.59 -9.94
C VAL A 23 16.24 -12.97 -10.64
N LEU A 24 16.22 -13.26 -11.95
CA LEU A 24 17.44 -13.57 -12.70
C LEU A 24 18.37 -12.35 -12.83
N GLU A 25 17.80 -11.18 -13.07
CA GLU A 25 18.51 -9.90 -13.16
C GLU A 25 19.26 -9.60 -11.85
N ALA A 26 18.62 -9.83 -10.70
CA ALA A 26 19.23 -9.66 -9.38
C ALA A 26 20.43 -10.59 -9.12
N LEU A 27 20.57 -11.70 -9.84
CA LEU A 27 21.70 -12.62 -9.72
C LEU A 27 22.89 -12.26 -10.61
N LEU A 28 22.78 -11.22 -11.44
CA LEU A 28 23.89 -10.82 -12.31
C LEU A 28 25.10 -10.30 -11.52
N PRO A 29 26.33 -10.43 -12.06
CA PRO A 29 27.56 -10.14 -11.33
C PRO A 29 27.63 -8.74 -10.70
N ARG A 30 26.97 -7.74 -11.29
CA ARG A 30 26.90 -6.37 -10.75
C ARG A 30 26.36 -6.34 -9.31
N PHE A 31 25.37 -7.17 -8.99
CA PHE A 31 24.77 -7.19 -7.66
C PHE A 31 25.58 -7.99 -6.64
N LYS A 32 26.61 -8.75 -7.08
CA LYS A 32 27.51 -9.56 -6.25
C LYS A 32 26.84 -10.62 -5.37
N VAL A 33 25.50 -10.77 -5.41
CA VAL A 33 24.78 -11.81 -4.66
C VAL A 33 24.75 -13.15 -5.39
N GLY A 34 24.77 -13.15 -6.73
CA GLY A 34 24.65 -14.36 -7.53
C GLY A 34 25.78 -15.37 -7.34
N GLU A 35 26.97 -14.93 -6.94
CA GLU A 35 28.09 -15.84 -6.64
C GLU A 35 27.84 -16.71 -5.39
N HIS A 36 26.92 -16.29 -4.52
CA HIS A 36 26.48 -17.02 -3.33
C HIS A 36 25.27 -17.91 -3.56
N ILE A 37 24.68 -17.87 -4.77
CA ILE A 37 23.47 -18.62 -5.13
C ILE A 37 23.82 -19.73 -6.12
N GLU A 38 23.20 -20.89 -5.94
CA GLU A 38 23.19 -21.99 -6.90
C GLU A 38 21.75 -22.32 -7.25
N LEU A 39 21.35 -22.10 -8.51
CA LEU A 39 20.03 -22.50 -8.98
C LEU A 39 20.03 -24.01 -9.23
N VAL A 40 19.11 -24.71 -8.58
CA VAL A 40 18.94 -26.16 -8.74
C VAL A 40 17.64 -26.48 -9.47
N TYR A 41 17.63 -27.60 -10.18
CA TYR A 41 16.49 -28.04 -10.99
C TYR A 41 15.58 -29.03 -10.26
N GLU A 42 16.04 -29.61 -9.15
CA GLU A 42 15.26 -30.53 -8.33
C GLU A 42 15.04 -29.92 -6.94
N PRO A 43 13.79 -29.85 -6.45
CA PRO A 43 13.49 -29.24 -5.15
C PRO A 43 14.17 -29.97 -3.99
N GLU A 44 14.42 -31.28 -4.12
CA GLU A 44 15.16 -32.09 -3.14
C GLU A 44 16.63 -31.69 -3.01
N GLN A 45 17.15 -30.81 -3.87
CA GLN A 45 18.50 -30.25 -3.78
C GLN A 45 18.53 -28.87 -3.10
N ALA A 46 17.40 -28.19 -2.99
CA ALA A 46 17.32 -26.82 -2.51
C ALA A 46 17.18 -26.72 -0.99
N GLU A 47 17.77 -25.65 -0.43
CA GLU A 47 17.55 -25.16 0.94
C GLU A 47 16.60 -23.94 0.91
N ALA A 48 16.49 -23.26 -0.23
CA ALA A 48 15.61 -22.10 -0.40
C ALA A 48 14.63 -22.27 -1.57
N LEU A 49 13.40 -21.78 -1.38
CA LEU A 49 12.34 -21.75 -2.36
C LEU A 49 11.97 -20.30 -2.66
N VAL A 50 12.14 -19.89 -3.92
CA VAL A 50 11.65 -18.61 -4.44
C VAL A 50 10.30 -18.86 -5.10
N ILE A 51 9.24 -18.23 -4.59
CA ILE A 51 7.89 -18.32 -5.14
C ILE A 51 7.56 -17.02 -5.85
N THR A 52 7.15 -17.14 -7.10
CA THR A 52 6.67 -16.03 -7.95
C THR A 52 5.26 -16.33 -8.43
N GLY A 53 4.38 -15.33 -8.47
CA GLY A 53 2.97 -15.53 -8.80
C GLY A 53 2.14 -16.00 -7.61
N GLY A 54 0.81 -15.85 -7.72
CA GLY A 54 -0.15 -16.29 -6.70
C GLY A 54 -0.77 -17.62 -7.10
N ALA A 55 -0.74 -18.61 -6.21
CA ALA A 55 -1.16 -19.96 -6.57
C ALA A 55 -2.67 -20.03 -6.86
N ASN A 56 -3.01 -20.67 -7.97
CA ASN A 56 -4.37 -21.00 -8.34
C ASN A 56 -4.72 -22.46 -8.01
N PHE A 57 -5.96 -22.86 -8.27
CA PHE A 57 -6.43 -24.24 -8.02
C PHE A 57 -5.66 -25.35 -8.75
N LYS A 58 -4.85 -25.02 -9.77
CA LYS A 58 -4.00 -26.00 -10.47
C LYS A 58 -2.59 -26.09 -9.89
N THR A 59 -2.08 -24.99 -9.35
CA THR A 59 -0.67 -24.84 -8.92
C THR A 59 -0.49 -24.93 -7.41
N ALA A 60 -1.55 -24.73 -6.62
CA ALA A 60 -1.46 -24.73 -5.16
C ALA A 60 -0.89 -26.03 -4.57
N ASP A 61 -1.37 -27.18 -5.03
CA ASP A 61 -0.89 -28.49 -4.55
C ASP A 61 0.56 -28.76 -5.00
N GLU A 62 0.94 -28.31 -6.20
CA GLU A 62 2.30 -28.44 -6.72
C GLU A 62 3.30 -27.62 -5.91
N VAL A 63 2.96 -26.37 -5.58
CA VAL A 63 3.81 -25.50 -4.77
C VAL A 63 3.99 -26.04 -3.35
N ARG A 64 2.92 -26.59 -2.74
CA ARG A 64 3.04 -27.28 -1.43
C ARG A 64 3.95 -28.50 -1.54
N ALA A 65 3.78 -29.33 -2.57
CA ALA A 65 4.61 -30.51 -2.77
C ALA A 65 6.10 -30.16 -2.96
N VAL A 66 6.39 -29.07 -3.68
CA VAL A 66 7.76 -28.53 -3.82
C VAL A 66 8.34 -28.12 -2.46
N TYR A 67 7.57 -27.37 -1.64
CA TYR A 67 8.01 -26.96 -0.31
C TYR A 67 8.32 -28.16 0.61
N GLU A 68 7.50 -29.22 0.55
CA GLU A 68 7.73 -30.41 1.36
C GLU A 68 9.05 -31.13 1.02
N LYS A 69 9.46 -31.09 -0.25
CA LYS A 69 10.68 -31.72 -0.76
C LYS A 69 11.99 -30.98 -0.41
N LEU A 70 11.91 -29.72 0.01
CA LEU A 70 13.10 -28.92 0.36
C LEU A 70 13.91 -29.55 1.50
N ARG A 71 15.23 -29.31 1.47
CA ARG A 71 16.14 -29.63 2.57
C ARG A 71 16.04 -28.59 3.68
N GLU A 72 16.32 -29.03 4.90
CA GLU A 72 16.53 -28.09 6.00
C GLU A 72 17.89 -27.35 5.86
N PRO A 73 17.97 -26.06 6.22
CA PRO A 73 16.86 -25.20 6.67
C PRO A 73 15.97 -24.77 5.51
N LYS A 74 14.64 -24.83 5.65
CA LYS A 74 13.69 -24.37 4.62
C LYS A 74 13.49 -22.85 4.63
N ILE A 75 14.09 -22.15 3.68
CA ILE A 75 13.91 -20.69 3.49
C ILE A 75 12.90 -20.47 2.36
N VAL A 76 11.86 -19.67 2.60
CA VAL A 76 10.84 -19.36 1.58
C VAL A 76 10.82 -17.86 1.31
N ILE A 77 10.97 -17.49 0.04
CA ILE A 77 11.02 -16.09 -0.42
C ILE A 77 9.88 -15.87 -1.40
N CYS A 78 8.89 -15.06 -1.04
CA CYS A 78 7.83 -14.63 -1.95
C CYS A 78 8.29 -13.37 -2.69
N VAL A 79 8.35 -13.43 -4.02
CA VAL A 79 8.77 -12.30 -4.85
C VAL A 79 7.60 -11.80 -5.68
N GLY A 80 7.26 -10.54 -5.45
CA GLY A 80 6.23 -9.77 -6.14
C GLY A 80 4.86 -9.83 -5.48
N SER A 81 4.04 -8.80 -5.74
CA SER A 81 2.74 -8.60 -5.09
C SER A 81 1.81 -9.82 -5.26
N CYS A 82 1.85 -10.51 -6.42
CA CYS A 82 1.06 -11.73 -6.63
C CYS A 82 1.42 -12.87 -5.65
N ALA A 83 2.72 -13.06 -5.34
CA ALA A 83 3.15 -14.10 -4.41
C ALA A 83 2.82 -13.75 -2.95
N ILE A 84 2.69 -12.46 -2.63
CA ILE A 84 2.41 -11.95 -1.28
C ILE A 84 0.91 -11.91 -0.99
N SER A 85 0.10 -11.54 -1.98
CA SER A 85 -1.29 -11.12 -1.76
C SER A 85 -2.26 -11.53 -2.87
N LYS A 86 -1.85 -12.35 -3.85
CA LYS A 86 -2.57 -12.62 -5.12
C LYS A 86 -2.65 -11.41 -6.07
N GLY A 87 -2.13 -10.25 -5.66
CA GLY A 87 -2.06 -9.05 -6.48
C GLY A 87 -3.43 -8.63 -7.01
N ILE A 88 -3.49 -8.23 -8.29
CA ILE A 88 -4.74 -7.82 -8.97
C ILE A 88 -5.78 -8.95 -9.06
N PHE A 89 -5.42 -10.20 -8.76
CA PHE A 89 -6.30 -11.36 -8.82
C PHE A 89 -6.84 -11.76 -7.43
N ALA A 90 -6.67 -10.95 -6.39
CA ALA A 90 -7.02 -11.32 -5.02
C ALA A 90 -8.46 -11.78 -4.81
N GLU A 91 -9.40 -11.18 -5.55
CA GLU A 91 -10.83 -11.54 -5.55
C GLU A 91 -11.21 -12.53 -6.66
N GLY A 92 -10.25 -13.01 -7.44
CA GLY A 92 -10.47 -13.94 -8.54
C GLY A 92 -10.82 -15.35 -8.04
N TYR A 93 -11.86 -15.95 -8.60
CA TYR A 93 -12.36 -17.30 -8.23
C TYR A 93 -11.32 -18.42 -8.36
N SER A 94 -10.29 -18.22 -9.19
CA SER A 94 -9.26 -19.22 -9.47
C SER A 94 -8.16 -19.27 -8.43
N MET A 95 -7.98 -18.21 -7.64
CA MET A 95 -6.83 -18.03 -6.75
C MET A 95 -7.08 -18.71 -5.39
N LEU A 96 -6.15 -19.58 -4.96
CA LEU A 96 -6.26 -20.30 -3.69
C LEU A 96 -5.33 -19.76 -2.60
N GLY A 97 -4.31 -18.98 -2.96
CA GLY A 97 -3.53 -18.27 -1.96
C GLY A 97 -2.57 -17.26 -2.56
N PRO A 98 -1.94 -16.42 -1.74
CA PRO A 98 -0.50 -16.40 -1.58
C PRO A 98 0.01 -17.64 -0.79
N ALA A 99 1.32 -17.85 -0.75
CA ALA A 99 1.93 -19.07 -0.20
C ALA A 99 1.59 -19.34 1.29
N ASP A 100 1.45 -18.30 2.10
CA ASP A 100 1.16 -18.41 3.54
C ASP A 100 -0.27 -18.89 3.83
N GLU A 101 -1.25 -18.49 3.00
CA GLU A 101 -2.62 -19.04 3.08
C GLU A 101 -2.68 -20.53 2.67
N LEU A 102 -1.66 -21.03 1.97
CA LEU A 102 -1.53 -22.44 1.63
C LEU A 102 -0.85 -23.28 2.72
N GLY A 103 -0.47 -22.68 3.85
CA GLY A 103 0.26 -23.33 4.94
C GLY A 103 1.77 -23.38 4.75
N ILE A 104 2.33 -22.62 3.80
CA ILE A 104 3.79 -22.54 3.58
C ILE A 104 4.35 -21.38 4.41
N PRO A 105 5.26 -21.63 5.37
CA PRO A 105 5.84 -20.57 6.20
C PRO A 105 6.82 -19.72 5.39
N VAL A 106 6.41 -18.50 5.06
CA VAL A 106 7.24 -17.56 4.30
C VAL A 106 8.27 -16.89 5.23
N THR A 107 9.54 -16.85 4.80
CA THR A 107 10.64 -16.23 5.54
C THR A 107 10.80 -14.75 5.21
N VAL A 108 10.70 -14.40 3.93
CA VAL A 108 10.84 -13.02 3.43
C VAL A 108 9.86 -12.78 2.29
N TRP A 109 9.31 -11.57 2.25
CA TRP A 109 8.49 -11.10 1.14
C TRP A 109 9.18 -9.91 0.47
N VAL A 110 9.24 -9.91 -0.85
CA VAL A 110 9.78 -8.81 -1.66
C VAL A 110 8.66 -8.22 -2.50
N ALA A 111 8.12 -7.08 -2.08
CA ALA A 111 6.94 -6.46 -2.66
C ALA A 111 7.23 -5.63 -3.93
N GLY A 112 6.32 -5.72 -4.89
CA GLY A 112 6.36 -4.97 -6.14
C GLY A 112 5.76 -5.73 -7.32
N CYS A 113 5.45 -5.03 -8.41
CA CYS A 113 4.80 -5.61 -9.57
C CYS A 113 5.45 -5.14 -10.90
N PRO A 114 6.66 -5.65 -11.25
CA PRO A 114 7.54 -6.48 -10.41
C PRO A 114 8.38 -5.63 -9.42
N PRO A 115 8.98 -6.24 -8.38
CA PRO A 115 9.95 -5.56 -7.54
C PRO A 115 11.22 -5.26 -8.33
N ARG A 116 11.91 -4.16 -8.00
CA ARG A 116 13.22 -3.88 -8.61
C ARG A 116 14.23 -4.99 -8.26
N PRO A 117 15.14 -5.35 -9.17
CA PRO A 117 16.16 -6.36 -8.92
C PRO A 117 17.12 -5.94 -7.79
N GLN A 118 17.34 -4.64 -7.59
CA GLN A 118 18.02 -4.07 -6.43
C GLN A 118 17.37 -4.51 -5.10
N ALA A 119 16.05 -4.49 -5.01
CA ALA A 119 15.31 -4.87 -3.80
C ALA A 119 15.41 -6.38 -3.53
N ILE A 120 15.37 -7.20 -4.59
CA ILE A 120 15.58 -8.65 -4.51
C ILE A 120 17.02 -8.95 -4.05
N ALA A 121 18.02 -8.28 -4.63
CA ALA A 121 19.42 -8.45 -4.25
C ALA A 121 19.66 -8.06 -2.77
N GLN A 122 19.05 -6.97 -2.30
CA GLN A 122 19.11 -6.57 -0.90
C GLN A 122 18.42 -7.57 0.03
N ALA A 123 17.30 -8.18 -0.38
CA ALA A 123 16.65 -9.24 0.38
C ALA A 123 17.57 -10.48 0.50
N ILE A 124 18.20 -10.89 -0.59
CA ILE A 124 19.18 -11.99 -0.61
C ILE A 124 20.37 -11.68 0.30
N ALA A 125 20.96 -10.48 0.17
CA ALA A 125 22.07 -10.07 1.00
C ALA A 125 21.70 -10.03 2.48
N GLY A 126 20.52 -9.51 2.83
CA GLY A 126 20.00 -9.48 4.19
C GLY A 126 19.77 -10.88 4.79
N LEU A 127 19.37 -11.85 3.97
CA LEU A 127 19.25 -13.26 4.37
C LEU A 127 20.61 -13.93 4.59
N LEU A 128 21.60 -13.58 3.78
CA LEU A 128 22.95 -14.16 3.82
C LEU A 128 23.91 -13.41 4.77
N GLY A 129 23.49 -12.27 5.34
CA GLY A 129 24.34 -11.42 6.16
C GLY A 129 25.46 -10.73 5.38
N LEU A 130 25.21 -10.41 4.11
CA LEU A 130 26.17 -9.76 3.21
C LEU A 130 25.98 -8.24 3.23
N GLU A 131 27.08 -7.51 3.13
CA GLU A 131 27.06 -6.07 2.87
C GLU A 131 27.16 -5.81 1.37
N LEU A 132 26.23 -5.03 0.83
CA LEU A 132 26.24 -4.62 -0.58
C LEU A 132 26.79 -3.21 -0.70
N ASP A 133 27.75 -3.03 -1.60
CA ASP A 133 28.16 -1.71 -2.05
C ASP A 133 27.07 -1.15 -2.97
N THR A 134 26.37 -0.13 -2.47
CA THR A 134 25.28 0.56 -3.18
C THR A 134 25.70 1.93 -3.74
N SER A 135 27.00 2.20 -3.82
CA SER A 135 27.53 3.50 -4.28
C SER A 135 27.49 3.70 -5.79
N GLU A 136 27.38 2.63 -6.57
CA GLU A 136 27.32 2.70 -8.03
C GLU A 136 26.00 3.29 -8.54
N GLU A 137 26.05 4.02 -9.66
CA GLU A 137 24.91 4.77 -10.22
C GLU A 137 23.65 3.93 -10.45
N TYR A 138 23.80 2.65 -10.81
CA TYR A 138 22.65 1.77 -11.09
C TYR A 138 21.80 1.45 -9.84
N TRP A 139 22.31 1.67 -8.63
CA TRP A 139 21.53 1.60 -7.40
C TRP A 139 20.65 2.84 -7.21
N GLY A 140 20.95 3.93 -7.91
CA GLY A 140 20.13 5.12 -7.97
C GLY A 140 18.75 4.87 -8.57
N VAL A 141 17.90 5.87 -8.36
CA VAL A 141 16.58 5.97 -8.99
C VAL A 141 16.55 7.20 -9.90
N PRO A 142 15.95 7.11 -11.10
CA PRO A 142 15.77 8.27 -11.95
C PRO A 142 14.76 9.25 -11.35
N GLU A 143 14.77 10.49 -11.83
CA GLU A 143 13.74 11.47 -11.49
C GLU A 143 12.33 10.96 -11.89
N GLY A 144 11.35 11.16 -11.02
CA GLY A 144 9.98 10.66 -11.21
C GLY A 144 9.81 9.15 -10.98
N PHE A 145 10.82 8.48 -10.40
CA PHE A 145 10.67 7.09 -9.97
C PHE A 145 9.53 6.94 -8.95
N ARG A 146 8.77 5.86 -9.09
CA ARG A 146 7.60 5.54 -8.28
C ARG A 146 7.93 4.41 -7.30
N GLY A 147 8.41 4.79 -6.13
CA GLY A 147 8.74 3.88 -5.03
C GLY A 147 7.61 3.70 -4.02
N LEU A 148 7.98 3.34 -2.79
CA LEU A 148 7.05 3.14 -1.68
C LEU A 148 6.26 4.44 -1.41
N PRO A 149 4.91 4.39 -1.43
CA PRO A 149 4.10 5.53 -1.03
C PRO A 149 4.31 5.89 0.45
N GLU A 150 4.46 7.17 0.73
CA GLU A 150 4.48 7.74 2.07
C GLU A 150 3.31 8.72 2.27
N LEU A 151 2.84 8.79 3.53
CA LEU A 151 1.70 9.61 3.94
C LEU A 151 2.19 10.73 4.84
N ASP A 152 1.97 11.98 4.43
CA ASP A 152 2.25 13.17 5.23
C ASP A 152 1.13 13.35 6.27
N ALA A 153 1.48 13.13 7.55
CA ALA A 153 0.54 13.23 8.67
C ALA A 153 0.02 14.65 8.91
N ASP A 154 0.80 15.67 8.53
CA ASP A 154 0.44 17.07 8.73
C ASP A 154 -0.57 17.52 7.69
N LYS A 155 -0.37 17.14 6.43
CA LYS A 155 -1.29 17.49 5.32
C LYS A 155 -2.52 16.60 5.25
N CYS A 156 -2.41 15.31 5.58
CA CYS A 156 -3.50 14.38 5.34
C CYS A 156 -4.72 14.69 6.21
N VAL A 157 -5.86 14.86 5.54
CA VAL A 157 -7.16 15.08 6.19
C VAL A 157 -7.96 13.77 6.39
N ALA A 158 -7.43 12.63 5.96
CA ALA A 158 -8.10 11.33 5.95
C ALA A 158 -9.48 11.34 5.28
N CYS A 159 -9.57 11.94 4.08
CA CYS A 159 -10.80 11.99 3.28
C CYS A 159 -11.13 10.66 2.58
N GLY A 160 -10.17 9.73 2.47
CA GLY A 160 -10.35 8.43 1.82
C GLY A 160 -10.25 8.46 0.29
N ALA A 161 -9.92 9.59 -0.35
CA ALA A 161 -9.80 9.68 -1.81
C ALA A 161 -8.80 8.67 -2.38
N CYS A 162 -7.63 8.53 -1.75
CA CYS A 162 -6.60 7.59 -2.13
C CYS A 162 -7.04 6.12 -2.01
N ALA A 163 -7.82 5.78 -0.98
CA ALA A 163 -8.37 4.44 -0.78
C ALA A 163 -9.42 4.10 -1.85
N ASN A 164 -10.36 5.01 -2.09
CA ASN A 164 -11.43 4.81 -3.07
C ASN A 164 -10.94 4.70 -4.52
N SER A 165 -9.79 5.32 -4.84
CA SER A 165 -9.21 5.27 -6.19
C SER A 165 -8.14 4.20 -6.36
N CYS A 166 -7.79 3.44 -5.31
CA CYS A 166 -6.74 2.44 -5.40
C CYS A 166 -7.21 1.21 -6.19
N PRO A 167 -6.61 0.88 -7.34
CA PRO A 167 -7.07 -0.21 -8.18
C PRO A 167 -6.83 -1.60 -7.58
N THR A 168 -5.92 -1.71 -6.60
CA THR A 168 -5.54 -2.99 -5.99
C THR A 168 -6.02 -3.14 -4.55
N GLY A 169 -6.70 -2.14 -4.00
CA GLY A 169 -7.07 -2.13 -2.57
C GLY A 169 -5.87 -1.99 -1.62
N ALA A 170 -4.68 -1.61 -2.12
CA ALA A 170 -3.51 -1.37 -1.28
C ALA A 170 -3.70 -0.19 -0.32
N MET A 171 -4.55 0.78 -0.65
CA MET A 171 -4.89 1.90 0.23
C MET A 171 -6.19 1.58 0.98
N SER A 172 -6.21 1.71 2.30
CA SER A 172 -7.41 1.58 3.11
C SER A 172 -7.69 2.84 3.93
N PHE A 173 -8.96 3.04 4.28
CA PHE A 173 -9.36 4.04 5.25
C PHE A 173 -10.43 3.44 6.16
N GLU A 174 -10.19 3.45 7.47
CA GLU A 174 -11.01 2.74 8.45
C GLU A 174 -11.22 3.62 9.68
N ASP A 175 -12.47 3.71 10.14
CA ASP A 175 -12.79 4.34 11.41
C ASP A 175 -12.53 3.35 12.54
N LEU A 176 -11.69 3.76 13.49
CA LEU A 176 -11.33 2.99 14.67
C LEU A 176 -12.04 3.58 15.88
N GLU A 177 -12.77 2.73 16.60
CA GLU A 177 -13.30 3.06 17.92
C GLU A 177 -12.26 2.66 18.97
N ALA A 178 -11.52 3.64 19.51
CA ALA A 178 -10.72 3.45 20.71
C ALA A 178 -11.50 3.93 21.94
N GLU A 179 -11.18 3.37 23.12
CA GLU A 179 -11.86 3.67 24.38
C GLU A 179 -11.89 5.16 24.73
N GLU A 180 -10.88 5.92 24.29
CA GLU A 180 -10.71 7.35 24.63
C GLU A 180 -10.98 8.32 23.45
N ALA A 181 -10.84 7.87 22.20
CA ALA A 181 -10.98 8.73 21.02
C ALA A 181 -11.43 7.94 19.78
N ALA A 182 -12.28 8.54 18.95
CA ALA A 182 -12.58 8.01 17.63
C ALA A 182 -11.50 8.49 16.65
N LEU A 183 -10.88 7.57 15.92
CA LEU A 183 -9.80 7.87 14.96
C LEU A 183 -10.18 7.37 13.58
N ARG A 184 -9.60 7.96 12.53
CA ARG A 184 -9.63 7.42 11.18
C ARG A 184 -8.21 7.07 10.76
N ALA A 185 -7.96 5.79 10.53
CA ALA A 185 -6.69 5.30 10.02
C ALA A 185 -6.71 5.35 8.49
N VAL A 186 -5.65 5.88 7.90
CA VAL A 186 -5.36 5.76 6.46
C VAL A 186 -4.08 4.97 6.31
N ARG A 187 -4.13 3.85 5.60
CA ARG A 187 -3.01 2.92 5.49
C ARG A 187 -2.71 2.56 4.04
N VAL A 188 -1.45 2.22 3.79
CA VAL A 188 -0.95 1.59 2.58
C VAL A 188 -0.42 0.20 2.93
N ASN A 189 -0.78 -0.80 2.14
CA ASN A 189 -0.23 -2.15 2.16
C ASN A 189 0.73 -2.32 0.99
N TYR A 190 2.03 -2.34 1.28
CA TYR A 190 3.05 -2.49 0.24
C TYR A 190 3.00 -3.84 -0.49
N GLY A 191 2.51 -4.90 0.16
CA GLY A 191 2.32 -6.22 -0.46
C GLY A 191 1.21 -6.26 -1.53
N LEU A 192 0.31 -5.27 -1.56
CA LEU A 192 -0.73 -5.09 -2.58
C LEU A 192 -0.43 -3.95 -3.56
N CYS A 193 0.50 -3.05 -3.21
CA CYS A 193 0.80 -1.88 -4.02
C CYS A 193 1.46 -2.29 -5.35
N ILE A 194 1.07 -1.60 -6.42
CA ILE A 194 1.64 -1.75 -7.77
C ILE A 194 2.33 -0.47 -8.26
N TYR A 195 2.54 0.50 -7.36
CA TYR A 195 3.26 1.76 -7.62
C TYR A 195 2.71 2.57 -8.81
N CYS A 196 1.40 2.55 -9.03
CA CYS A 196 0.76 3.25 -10.16
C CYS A 196 0.61 4.77 -9.98
N ALA A 197 0.93 5.31 -8.80
CA ALA A 197 0.81 6.73 -8.40
C ALA A 197 -0.61 7.32 -8.33
N THR A 198 -1.66 6.55 -8.59
CA THR A 198 -3.05 7.05 -8.55
C THR A 198 -3.41 7.70 -7.21
N CYS A 199 -2.90 7.17 -6.09
CA CYS A 199 -3.14 7.73 -4.77
C CYS A 199 -2.50 9.11 -4.56
N GLN A 200 -1.35 9.38 -5.19
CA GLN A 200 -0.70 10.70 -5.18
C GLN A 200 -1.46 11.67 -6.09
N GLU A 201 -1.80 11.25 -7.31
CA GLU A 201 -2.51 12.09 -8.29
C GLU A 201 -3.89 12.53 -7.81
N ILE A 202 -4.61 11.68 -7.07
CA ILE A 202 -5.97 11.98 -6.59
C ILE A 202 -5.99 12.74 -5.25
N CYS A 203 -4.86 12.84 -4.55
CA CYS A 203 -4.85 13.40 -3.20
C CYS A 203 -5.11 14.92 -3.22
N PRO A 204 -6.24 15.42 -2.69
CA PRO A 204 -6.56 16.84 -2.77
C PRO A 204 -5.70 17.72 -1.85
N GLU A 205 -4.99 17.10 -0.90
CA GLU A 205 -4.10 17.77 0.06
C GLU A 205 -2.63 17.58 -0.28
N GLU A 206 -2.29 16.88 -1.37
CA GLU A 206 -0.91 16.52 -1.72
C GLU A 206 -0.17 15.83 -0.55
N ALA A 207 -0.92 14.97 0.16
CA ALA A 207 -0.45 14.29 1.37
C ALA A 207 0.06 12.86 1.11
N VAL A 208 0.04 12.40 -0.14
CA VAL A 208 0.57 11.10 -0.56
C VAL A 208 1.67 11.36 -1.57
N ASP A 209 2.87 10.84 -1.32
CA ASP A 209 3.99 10.95 -2.26
C ASP A 209 4.60 9.57 -2.52
N LEU A 210 4.87 9.27 -3.78
CA LEU A 210 5.63 8.09 -4.18
C LEU A 210 7.10 8.45 -4.16
N THR A 211 7.82 7.84 -3.22
CA THR A 211 9.19 8.21 -2.92
C THR A 211 10.20 7.57 -3.89
N GLY A 212 11.47 7.92 -3.73
CA GLY A 212 12.58 7.20 -4.34
C GLY A 212 12.89 5.84 -3.68
N GLU A 213 12.22 5.48 -2.58
CA GLU A 213 12.53 4.26 -1.84
C GLU A 213 11.98 3.04 -2.57
N TYR A 214 12.89 2.15 -3.00
CA TYR A 214 12.56 0.91 -3.69
C TYR A 214 12.82 -0.33 -2.82
N ARG A 215 13.38 -0.18 -1.61
CA ARG A 215 13.64 -1.26 -0.65
C ARG A 215 12.32 -1.77 -0.10
N ALA A 216 11.75 -2.73 -0.82
CA ALA A 216 10.44 -3.29 -0.53
C ALA A 216 10.54 -4.75 -0.07
N TRP A 217 11.48 -5.09 0.83
CA TRP A 217 11.56 -6.44 1.41
C TRP A 217 11.27 -6.42 2.91
N PHE A 218 10.53 -7.41 3.38
CA PHE A 218 9.92 -7.43 4.72
C PHE A 218 10.06 -8.80 5.37
N ARG A 219 10.09 -8.82 6.70
CA ARG A 219 10.12 -10.05 7.53
C ARG A 219 8.75 -10.42 8.10
N SER A 220 7.75 -9.56 7.94
CA SER A 220 6.36 -9.87 8.29
C SER A 220 5.38 -9.06 7.44
N LYS A 221 4.12 -9.49 7.37
CA LYS A 221 3.06 -8.74 6.65
C LYS A 221 2.69 -7.45 7.37
N GLU A 222 2.86 -7.40 8.69
CA GLU A 222 2.60 -6.20 9.50
C GLU A 222 3.58 -5.08 9.15
N GLU A 223 4.84 -5.38 8.82
CA GLU A 223 5.83 -4.38 8.39
C GLU A 223 5.44 -3.69 7.08
N MET A 224 4.63 -4.35 6.24
CA MET A 224 4.13 -3.81 4.96
C MET A 224 2.98 -2.82 5.12
N LEU A 225 2.36 -2.76 6.31
CA LEU A 225 1.27 -1.85 6.60
C LEU A 225 1.84 -0.57 7.22
N LYS A 226 1.77 0.52 6.47
CA LYS A 226 2.14 1.87 6.94
C LYS A 226 0.95 2.79 6.86
N GLY A 227 0.87 3.75 7.76
CA GLY A 227 -0.26 4.65 7.77
C GLY A 227 -0.19 5.67 8.88
N ILE A 228 -1.23 6.47 8.92
CA ILE A 228 -1.42 7.55 9.88
C ILE A 228 -2.82 7.47 10.45
N GLU A 229 -3.00 8.03 11.63
CA GLU A 229 -4.28 8.06 12.33
C GLU A 229 -4.66 9.52 12.59
N VAL A 230 -5.87 9.89 12.15
CA VAL A 230 -6.37 11.26 12.25
C VAL A 230 -7.60 11.30 13.15
N PRO A 231 -7.65 12.16 14.18
CA PRO A 231 -8.80 12.22 15.07
C PRO A 231 -10.11 12.58 14.38
N LEU A 232 -11.16 11.81 14.70
CA LEU A 232 -12.52 12.10 14.28
C LEU A 232 -13.17 13.07 15.26
N ARG A 233 -13.91 14.00 14.69
CA ARG A 233 -14.80 14.89 15.43
C ARG A 233 -16.13 14.22 15.70
N ARG A 234 -16.74 14.56 16.83
CA ARG A 234 -18.09 14.13 17.19
C ARG A 234 -19.14 15.15 16.78
N CYS A 235 -20.31 14.65 16.41
CA CYS A 235 -21.48 15.46 16.10
C CYS A 235 -21.94 16.24 17.33
N ALA A 236 -22.12 17.56 17.21
CA ALA A 236 -22.59 18.39 18.31
C ALA A 236 -24.05 18.09 18.76
N ASN A 237 -24.85 17.41 17.90
CA ASN A 237 -26.22 17.04 18.22
C ASN A 237 -26.35 15.63 18.83
N CYS A 238 -25.77 14.61 18.19
CA CYS A 238 -25.94 13.21 18.59
C CYS A 238 -24.66 12.53 19.12
N GLY A 239 -23.52 13.22 19.16
CA GLY A 239 -22.27 12.70 19.73
C GLY A 239 -21.53 11.66 18.88
N ARG A 240 -22.11 11.18 17.77
CA ARG A 240 -21.46 10.18 16.91
C ARG A 240 -20.25 10.76 16.15
N PRO A 241 -19.15 9.99 15.98
CA PRO A 241 -18.05 10.39 15.11
C PRO A 241 -18.50 10.40 13.65
N PHE A 242 -17.97 11.31 12.81
CA PHE A 242 -18.40 11.37 11.41
C PHE A 242 -17.38 11.90 10.38
N ALA A 243 -16.47 12.79 10.78
CA ALA A 243 -15.44 13.35 9.91
C ALA A 243 -14.21 13.72 10.73
N THR A 244 -13.05 13.90 10.11
CA THR A 244 -11.90 14.45 10.83
C THR A 244 -12.03 15.96 10.97
N ASN A 245 -11.41 16.53 12.01
CA ASN A 245 -11.35 17.99 12.15
C ASN A 245 -10.64 18.62 10.95
N LYS A 246 -9.47 18.05 10.57
CA LYS A 246 -8.70 18.50 9.41
C LYS A 246 -9.52 18.53 8.11
N GLN A 247 -10.36 17.52 7.86
CA GLN A 247 -11.22 17.48 6.67
C GLN A 247 -12.28 18.59 6.68
N VAL A 248 -12.91 18.83 7.83
CA VAL A 248 -13.92 19.87 7.94
C VAL A 248 -13.30 21.26 7.74
N GLU A 249 -12.15 21.52 8.35
CA GLU A 249 -11.41 22.77 8.19
C GLU A 249 -10.94 22.97 6.75
N ALA A 250 -10.37 21.95 6.11
CA ALA A 250 -9.96 22.03 4.71
C ALA A 250 -11.14 22.30 3.76
N CYS A 251 -12.30 21.69 4.02
CA CYS A 251 -13.53 22.00 3.28
C CYS A 251 -14.00 23.45 3.48
N LEU A 252 -13.93 23.95 4.72
CA LEU A 252 -14.33 25.33 5.03
C LEU A 252 -13.40 26.34 4.35
N ASN A 253 -12.09 26.13 4.41
CA ASN A 253 -11.10 27.00 3.78
C ASN A 253 -11.32 27.08 2.27
N ARG A 254 -11.50 25.94 1.59
CA ARG A 254 -11.79 25.90 0.14
C ARG A 254 -13.10 26.59 -0.22
N LEU A 255 -14.12 26.48 0.63
CA LEU A 255 -15.40 27.17 0.44
C LEU A 255 -15.23 28.69 0.54
N LEU A 256 -14.45 29.17 1.50
CA LEU A 256 -14.14 30.60 1.66
C LEU A 256 -13.30 31.15 0.51
N GLU A 257 -12.28 30.41 0.06
CA GLU A 257 -11.44 30.79 -1.08
C GLU A 257 -12.24 30.94 -2.37
N ARG A 258 -13.14 29.99 -2.66
CA ARG A 258 -13.90 29.97 -3.93
C ARG A 258 -15.06 30.96 -3.97
N ALA A 259 -15.69 31.22 -2.83
CA ALA A 259 -16.89 32.06 -2.78
C ALA A 259 -16.59 33.52 -2.37
N GLY A 260 -15.36 33.84 -2.00
CA GLY A 260 -14.99 35.18 -1.54
C GLY A 260 -15.83 35.64 -0.33
N ARG A 261 -16.15 36.94 -0.30
CA ARG A 261 -16.89 37.59 0.82
C ARG A 261 -18.37 37.18 0.94
N VAL A 262 -18.86 36.34 0.02
CA VAL A 262 -20.28 35.98 -0.09
C VAL A 262 -20.75 35.19 1.13
N TYR A 263 -19.92 34.26 1.62
CA TYR A 263 -20.24 33.47 2.82
C TYR A 263 -19.80 34.12 4.14
N GLU A 264 -19.18 35.31 4.15
CA GLU A 264 -18.74 35.97 5.40
C GLU A 264 -19.90 36.16 6.38
N ARG A 265 -21.09 36.53 5.89
CA ARG A 265 -22.28 36.78 6.71
C ARG A 265 -22.92 35.50 7.26
N LEU A 266 -22.61 34.37 6.65
CA LEU A 266 -23.22 33.06 6.94
C LEU A 266 -22.21 32.11 7.61
N LEU A 267 -20.99 32.58 7.86
CA LEU A 267 -19.89 31.76 8.31
C LEU A 267 -20.20 31.04 9.62
N GLU A 268 -20.86 31.71 10.56
CA GLU A 268 -21.25 31.09 11.84
C GLU A 268 -22.33 30.02 11.66
N GLU A 269 -23.29 30.23 10.76
CA GLU A 269 -24.32 29.24 10.44
C GLU A 269 -23.71 28.03 9.72
N VAL A 270 -22.77 28.26 8.80
CA VAL A 270 -22.02 27.20 8.10
C VAL A 270 -21.19 26.39 9.10
N LYS A 271 -20.41 27.04 9.98
CA LYS A 271 -19.65 26.35 11.04
C LYS A 271 -20.55 25.53 11.95
N HIS A 272 -21.71 26.09 12.33
CA HIS A 272 -22.70 25.40 13.14
C HIS A 272 -23.25 24.16 12.43
N LEU A 273 -23.64 24.27 11.16
CA LEU A 273 -24.11 23.13 10.37
C LEU A 273 -23.01 22.08 10.17
N MET A 274 -21.76 22.50 9.91
CA MET A 274 -20.61 21.60 9.78
C MET A 274 -20.22 20.90 11.09
N SER A 275 -20.74 21.35 12.24
CA SER A 275 -20.60 20.64 13.51
C SER A 275 -21.51 19.42 13.66
N TYR A 276 -22.47 19.26 12.76
CA TYR A 276 -23.41 18.15 12.74
C TYR A 276 -23.02 17.09 11.71
N CYS A 277 -23.25 15.82 12.07
CA CYS A 277 -23.11 14.71 11.14
C CYS A 277 -24.13 14.83 9.98
N PRO A 278 -23.93 14.12 8.85
CA PRO A 278 -24.85 14.17 7.70
C PRO A 278 -26.34 13.97 8.06
N GLU A 279 -26.67 12.97 8.89
CA GLU A 279 -28.06 12.73 9.29
C GLU A 279 -28.66 13.86 10.12
N CYS A 280 -27.96 14.35 11.15
CA CYS A 280 -28.48 15.46 11.96
C CYS A 280 -28.62 16.75 11.16
N ARG A 281 -27.74 16.99 10.17
CA ARG A 281 -27.89 18.12 9.24
C ARG A 281 -29.20 18.06 8.44
N HIS A 282 -29.67 16.87 8.07
CA HIS A 282 -30.93 16.71 7.34
C HIS A 282 -32.17 16.99 8.20
N LEU A 283 -32.05 16.91 9.53
CA LEU A 283 -33.14 17.17 10.47
C LEU A 283 -33.27 18.67 10.83
N VAL A 284 -32.33 19.51 10.40
CA VAL A 284 -32.39 20.95 10.65
C VAL A 284 -33.54 21.55 9.84
N VAL A 285 -34.55 22.04 10.56
CA VAL A 285 -35.85 22.52 10.05
C VAL A 285 -35.72 23.65 9.01
N ASN A 286 -34.56 24.32 8.95
CA ASN A 286 -34.31 25.49 8.11
C ASN A 286 -33.48 25.24 6.83
N LEU A 287 -33.47 24.01 6.31
CA LEU A 287 -32.86 23.65 5.01
C LEU A 287 -33.28 24.58 3.85
N ARG A 288 -34.49 25.18 3.91
CA ARG A 288 -34.96 26.16 2.92
C ARG A 288 -34.18 27.48 2.96
N ALA A 289 -33.85 27.99 4.15
CA ALA A 289 -33.03 29.19 4.29
C ALA A 289 -31.60 28.93 3.78
N GLY A 290 -31.01 27.78 4.15
CA GLY A 290 -29.68 27.39 3.64
C GLY A 290 -29.64 27.24 2.11
N LYS A 291 -30.67 26.65 1.49
CA LYS A 291 -30.78 26.56 0.02
C LYS A 291 -30.95 27.92 -0.66
N ALA A 292 -31.75 28.82 -0.08
CA ALA A 292 -31.91 30.18 -0.60
C ALA A 292 -30.58 30.94 -0.59
N LEU A 293 -29.83 30.86 0.51
CA LEU A 293 -28.53 31.50 0.66
C LEU A 293 -27.46 30.94 -0.28
N LEU A 294 -27.42 29.61 -0.50
CA LEU A 294 -26.54 29.00 -1.51
C LEU A 294 -26.87 29.46 -2.93
N THR A 295 -28.15 29.71 -3.22
CA THR A 295 -28.62 30.19 -4.53
C THR A 295 -28.25 31.67 -4.72
N GLU A 296 -28.46 32.51 -3.71
CA GLU A 296 -28.00 33.91 -3.72
C GLU A 296 -26.48 34.00 -3.87
N ALA A 297 -25.73 33.10 -3.24
CA ALA A 297 -24.28 33.05 -3.34
C ALA A 297 -23.76 32.67 -4.73
N ASP A 298 -24.36 31.65 -5.38
CA ASP A 298 -24.02 31.26 -6.75
C ASP A 298 -24.36 32.36 -7.77
N LEU A 299 -25.47 33.06 -7.56
CA LEU A 299 -25.82 34.23 -8.38
C LEU A 299 -24.81 35.38 -8.21
N ALA A 300 -24.35 35.62 -6.99
CA ALA A 300 -23.35 36.66 -6.70
C ALA A 300 -21.95 36.30 -7.24
N ALA A 301 -21.57 35.02 -7.26
CA ALA A 301 -20.28 34.58 -7.80
C ALA A 301 -20.21 34.61 -9.34
N ARG A 302 -21.37 34.67 -10.01
CA ARG A 302 -21.50 34.76 -11.47
C ARG A 302 -21.66 36.20 -11.99
N ALA A 303 -21.77 37.18 -11.10
CA ALA A 303 -21.92 38.60 -11.41
C ALA A 303 -20.57 39.33 -11.34
#